data_AF-A0A920TEC7-F1
#
_entry.id   AF-A0A920TEC7-F1
#
_cell.length_a   1.000
_cell.length_b   1.000
_cell.length_c   1.000
_cell.angle_alpha   90.00
_cell.angle_beta   90.00
_cell.angle_gamma   90.00
#
_symmetry.space_group_name_H-M   'P 1'
#
loop_
_entity.id
_entity.type
_entity.pdbx_description
1 polymer ?
#
loop_
_entity_poly.entity_id
_entity_poly.type
_entity_poly.pdbx_seq_one_letter_code
_entity_poly.pdbx_strand_id
1 'polypeptide(L)'
;MYTNKAKQKMLMGEPAVGAEVGLGSIFFVERISPLGFDFVLVDNQHGYWSAETSMAAFRMIHAGGTVPMARVGKNEFAAIGRLLDMGCMGIVIPMVNTVEEAQQAVFAARYPPMGGRSIGPFGTEFLGENYDDWADKEIFLAVQIETGQGLRTQKKSWKLMV
;
A
#
# COMPACT_ATOMS: atom_id res chain seq x y z
N MET A 1 -16.67 -7.56 0.14
CA MET A 1 -15.22 -7.87 0.19
C MET A 1 -14.61 -7.51 -1.15
N TYR A 2 -13.65 -6.60 -1.16
CA TYR A 2 -12.83 -6.30 -2.33
C TYR A 2 -11.63 -7.25 -2.39
N THR A 3 -11.32 -7.80 -3.56
CA THR A 3 -10.16 -8.68 -3.76
C THR A 3 -9.03 -7.92 -4.44
N ASN A 4 -7.85 -7.90 -3.81
CA ASN A 4 -6.66 -7.29 -4.36
C ASN A 4 -6.02 -8.20 -5.42
N LYS A 5 -6.43 -8.03 -6.68
CA LYS A 5 -5.97 -8.85 -7.81
C LYS A 5 -4.44 -8.80 -7.99
N ALA A 6 -3.81 -7.64 -7.76
CA ALA A 6 -2.35 -7.52 -7.83
C ALA A 6 -1.66 -8.40 -6.80
N LYS A 7 -2.14 -8.38 -5.54
CA LYS A 7 -1.64 -9.27 -4.48
C LYS A 7 -1.82 -10.75 -4.85
N GLN A 8 -2.99 -11.12 -5.37
CA GLN A 8 -3.26 -12.52 -5.75
C GLN A 8 -2.29 -12.99 -6.84
N LYS A 9 -2.04 -12.19 -7.88
CA LYS A 9 -1.04 -12.51 -8.92
C LYS A 9 0.35 -12.72 -8.32
N MET A 10 0.79 -11.82 -7.44
CA MET A 10 2.09 -11.94 -6.77
C MET A 10 2.20 -13.22 -5.94
N LEU A 11 1.13 -13.61 -5.21
CA LEU A 11 1.10 -14.85 -4.43
C LEU A 11 1.13 -16.11 -5.30
N MET A 12 0.57 -16.04 -6.52
CA MET A 12 0.65 -17.12 -7.52
C MET A 12 2.02 -17.17 -8.23
N GLY A 13 2.96 -16.27 -7.89
CA GLY A 13 4.25 -16.17 -8.58
C GLY A 13 4.15 -15.52 -9.96
N GLU A 14 3.02 -14.89 -10.29
CA GLU A 14 2.81 -14.18 -11.54
C GLU A 14 3.26 -12.71 -11.43
N PRO A 15 3.74 -12.11 -12.53
CA PRO A 15 4.08 -10.70 -12.54
C PRO A 15 2.80 -9.83 -12.40
N ALA A 16 2.80 -8.97 -11.39
CA ALA A 16 1.89 -7.83 -11.31
C ALA A 16 2.59 -6.57 -11.84
N VAL A 17 2.06 -6.01 -12.93
CA VAL A 17 2.60 -4.83 -13.62
C VAL A 17 1.87 -3.59 -13.12
N GLY A 18 2.61 -2.61 -12.62
CA GLY A 18 2.02 -1.36 -12.12
C GLY A 18 2.68 -0.11 -12.68
N ALA A 19 2.01 1.02 -12.46
CA ALA A 19 2.51 2.36 -12.76
C ALA A 19 2.63 3.20 -11.49
N GLU A 20 3.70 3.98 -11.37
CA GLU A 20 3.87 4.96 -10.29
C GLU A 20 3.35 6.33 -10.72
N VAL A 21 2.70 7.05 -9.81
CA VAL A 21 2.28 8.45 -10.01
C VAL A 21 2.81 9.36 -8.91
N GLY A 22 3.52 10.40 -9.33
CA GLY A 22 4.11 11.39 -8.43
C GLY A 22 3.66 12.84 -8.67
N LEU A 23 2.84 13.11 -9.70
CA LEU A 23 2.56 14.49 -10.14
C LEU A 23 1.45 15.21 -9.35
N GLY A 24 0.75 14.54 -8.43
CA GLY A 24 -0.37 15.16 -7.70
C GLY A 24 -1.63 15.41 -8.53
N SER A 25 -1.65 14.98 -9.80
CA SER A 25 -2.71 15.31 -10.75
C SER A 25 -3.76 14.22 -10.83
N ILE A 26 -4.96 14.51 -10.30
CA ILE A 26 -6.12 13.61 -10.41
C ILE A 26 -6.54 13.40 -11.86
N PHE A 27 -6.42 14.43 -12.71
CA PHE A 27 -6.67 14.30 -14.14
C PHE A 27 -5.75 13.25 -14.79
N PHE A 28 -4.47 13.22 -14.41
CA PHE A 28 -3.55 12.20 -14.91
C PHE A 28 -3.92 10.80 -14.39
N VAL A 29 -4.27 10.70 -13.10
CA VAL A 29 -4.72 9.44 -12.49
C VAL A 29 -5.93 8.88 -13.24
N GLU A 30 -6.94 9.70 -13.54
CA GLU A 30 -8.12 9.30 -14.31
C GLU A 30 -7.76 8.68 -15.66
N ARG A 31 -6.74 9.22 -16.36
CA ARG A 31 -6.31 8.73 -17.67
C ARG A 31 -5.58 7.40 -17.61
N ILE A 32 -4.78 7.17 -16.57
CA ILE A 32 -3.98 5.94 -16.46
C ILE A 32 -4.72 4.77 -15.81
N SER A 33 -5.69 5.06 -14.95
CA SER A 33 -6.40 4.06 -14.16
C SER A 33 -7.08 2.96 -14.99
N PRO A 34 -7.65 3.23 -16.19
CA PRO A 34 -8.25 2.19 -17.02
C PRO A 34 -7.28 1.54 -18.03
N LEU A 35 -5.96 1.81 -18.00
CA LEU A 35 -5.02 1.31 -19.02
C LEU A 35 -4.60 -0.16 -18.85
N GLY A 36 -5.18 -0.88 -17.88
CA GLY A 36 -4.94 -2.32 -17.68
C GLY A 36 -3.73 -2.65 -16.82
N PHE A 37 -3.22 -1.71 -16.02
CA PHE A 37 -2.25 -2.00 -14.97
C PHE A 37 -2.91 -2.86 -13.87
N ASP A 38 -2.13 -3.73 -13.23
CA ASP A 38 -2.61 -4.49 -12.07
C ASP A 38 -2.75 -3.57 -10.84
N PHE A 39 -1.87 -2.57 -10.72
CA PHE A 39 -1.93 -1.56 -9.67
C PHE A 39 -1.39 -0.20 -10.13
N VAL A 40 -1.82 0.87 -9.45
CA VAL A 40 -1.21 2.19 -9.54
C VAL A 40 -0.70 2.57 -8.15
N LEU A 41 0.58 2.93 -8.07
CA LEU A 41 1.26 3.34 -6.84
C LEU A 41 1.29 4.86 -6.73
N VAL A 42 0.53 5.41 -5.78
CA VAL A 42 0.58 6.84 -5.43
C VAL A 42 1.78 7.09 -4.53
N ASP A 43 2.79 7.78 -5.06
CA ASP A 43 4.04 7.99 -4.35
C ASP A 43 3.95 9.18 -3.38
N ASN A 44 3.70 8.92 -2.10
CA ASN A 44 3.69 9.95 -1.06
C ASN A 44 5.09 10.20 -0.45
N GLN A 45 6.16 9.60 -0.98
CA GLN A 45 7.53 9.86 -0.54
C GLN A 45 8.22 10.96 -1.35
N HIS A 46 8.16 10.86 -2.68
CA HIS A 46 8.77 11.82 -3.58
C HIS A 46 7.77 12.55 -4.48
N GLY A 47 6.50 12.12 -4.49
CA GLY A 47 5.44 12.76 -5.24
C GLY A 47 4.81 13.95 -4.53
N TYR A 48 4.07 14.74 -5.31
CA TYR A 48 3.41 15.96 -4.86
C TYR A 48 1.95 15.69 -4.49
N TRP A 49 1.72 15.04 -3.35
CA TRP A 49 0.38 14.66 -2.88
C TRP A 49 0.05 15.30 -1.53
N SER A 50 -1.18 15.79 -1.39
CA SER A 50 -1.79 16.06 -0.10
C SER A 50 -2.60 14.84 0.34
N ALA A 51 -3.09 14.83 1.59
CA ALA A 51 -3.98 13.76 2.06
C ALA A 51 -5.26 13.70 1.19
N GLU A 52 -5.80 14.86 0.82
CA GLU A 52 -7.00 14.98 0.00
C GLU A 52 -6.77 14.46 -1.42
N THR A 53 -5.64 14.80 -2.06
CA THR A 53 -5.34 14.32 -3.42
C THR A 53 -4.96 12.85 -3.44
N SER A 54 -4.30 12.32 -2.41
CA SER A 54 -4.06 10.87 -2.28
C SER A 54 -5.37 10.09 -2.15
N MET A 55 -6.28 10.53 -1.28
CA MET A 55 -7.59 9.89 -1.11
C MET A 55 -8.43 9.94 -2.40
N ALA A 56 -8.43 11.08 -3.10
CA ALA A 56 -9.11 11.20 -4.39
C ALA A 56 -8.48 10.29 -5.46
N ALA A 57 -7.15 10.17 -5.48
CA ALA A 57 -6.45 9.28 -6.39
C ALA A 57 -6.82 7.81 -6.15
N PHE A 58 -6.89 7.35 -4.90
CA PHE A 58 -7.29 5.96 -4.61
C PHE A 58 -8.68 5.61 -5.12
N ARG A 59 -9.65 6.51 -4.91
CA ARG A 59 -11.01 6.37 -5.44
C ARG A 59 -11.02 6.30 -6.97
N MET A 60 -10.24 7.17 -7.62
CA MET A 60 -10.15 7.21 -9.09
C MET A 60 -9.48 5.96 -9.67
N ILE A 61 -8.39 5.49 -9.05
CA ILE A 61 -7.68 4.26 -9.44
C ILE A 61 -8.62 3.07 -9.39
N HIS A 62 -9.38 2.95 -8.29
CA HIS A 62 -10.37 1.90 -8.14
C HIS A 62 -11.50 2.01 -9.16
N ALA A 63 -12.02 3.21 -9.41
CA ALA A 63 -13.05 3.43 -10.42
C ALA A 63 -12.60 3.04 -11.84
N GLY A 64 -11.30 3.17 -12.14
CA GLY A 64 -10.69 2.68 -13.38
C GLY A 64 -10.45 1.16 -13.43
N GLY A 65 -10.78 0.42 -12.37
CA GLY A 65 -10.63 -1.05 -12.31
C GLY A 65 -9.24 -1.53 -11.89
N THR A 66 -8.38 -0.64 -11.42
CA THR A 66 -7.00 -0.93 -11.01
C THR A 66 -6.86 -0.91 -9.48
N VAL A 67 -5.89 -1.64 -8.91
CA VAL A 67 -5.67 -1.65 -7.46
C VAL A 67 -4.96 -0.36 -7.02
N PRO A 68 -5.54 0.44 -6.09
CA PRO A 68 -4.85 1.58 -5.51
C PRO A 68 -3.77 1.12 -4.52
N MET A 69 -2.53 1.54 -4.73
CA MET A 69 -1.43 1.34 -3.78
C MET A 69 -0.80 2.69 -3.43
N ALA A 70 -0.05 2.75 -2.33
CA ALA A 70 0.72 3.93 -1.96
C ALA A 70 2.13 3.56 -1.49
N ARG A 71 3.10 4.43 -1.78
CA ARG A 71 4.37 4.46 -1.06
C ARG A 71 4.26 5.51 0.04
N VAL A 72 4.45 5.10 1.29
CA VAL A 72 4.42 6.03 2.43
C VAL A 72 5.72 6.85 2.47
N GLY A 73 5.67 8.09 2.98
CA GLY A 73 6.87 8.92 3.07
C GLY A 73 7.95 8.38 4.02
N LYS A 74 7.56 7.60 5.04
CA LYS A 74 8.45 6.97 6.02
C LYS A 74 7.76 5.78 6.69
N ASN A 75 8.56 4.84 7.21
CA ASN A 75 8.07 3.79 8.12
C ASN A 75 7.58 4.39 9.45
N GLU A 76 6.37 4.92 9.44
CA GLU A 76 5.75 5.59 10.58
C GLU A 76 4.33 5.08 10.78
N PHE A 77 4.03 4.65 12.01
CA PHE A 77 2.77 4.00 12.38
C PHE A 77 1.53 4.80 11.95
N ALA A 78 1.49 6.09 12.29
CA ALA A 78 0.35 6.95 11.97
C ALA A 78 0.20 7.20 10.46
N ALA A 79 1.30 7.41 9.74
CA ALA A 79 1.28 7.67 8.31
C ALA A 79 0.81 6.45 7.50
N ILE A 80 1.29 5.25 7.87
CA ILE A 80 0.87 3.98 7.25
C ILE A 80 -0.63 3.75 7.47
N GLY A 81 -1.09 3.83 8.71
CA GLY A 81 -2.51 3.63 9.05
C GLY A 81 -3.41 4.62 8.30
N ARG A 82 -3.02 5.90 8.26
CA ARG A 82 -3.79 6.96 7.60
C ARG A 82 -3.95 6.73 6.09
N LEU A 83 -2.91 6.28 5.38
CA LEU A 83 -3.03 5.99 3.95
C LEU A 83 -3.94 4.79 3.68
N LEU A 84 -3.88 3.76 4.53
CA LEU A 84 -4.79 2.63 4.44
C LEU A 84 -6.23 3.04 4.77
N ASP A 85 -6.44 3.95 5.73
CA ASP A 85 -7.76 4.50 6.08
C ASP A 85 -8.35 5.34 4.94
N MET A 86 -7.50 5.91 4.07
CA MET A 86 -7.91 6.61 2.85
C MET A 86 -8.27 5.67 1.69
N GLY A 87 -8.05 4.35 1.82
CA GLY A 87 -8.49 3.35 0.86
C GLY A 87 -7.43 2.80 -0.09
N CYS A 88 -6.13 2.96 0.20
CA CYS A 88 -5.13 2.17 -0.53
C CYS A 88 -5.18 0.69 -0.08
N MET A 89 -4.99 -0.21 -1.04
CA MET A 89 -5.02 -1.67 -0.85
C MET A 89 -3.63 -2.31 -0.94
N GLY A 90 -2.59 -1.49 -1.13
CA GLY A 90 -1.20 -1.89 -0.98
C GLY A 90 -0.36 -0.74 -0.42
N ILE A 91 0.58 -1.06 0.46
CA ILE A 91 1.48 -0.09 1.06
C ILE A 91 2.95 -0.52 0.87
N VAL A 92 3.75 0.40 0.33
CA VAL A 92 5.20 0.24 0.14
C VAL A 92 5.92 1.10 1.18
N ILE A 93 6.79 0.48 1.96
CA ILE A 93 7.52 1.13 3.05
C ILE A 93 8.97 1.38 2.63
N PRO A 94 9.42 2.64 2.52
CA PRO A 94 10.77 2.94 2.08
C PRO A 94 11.81 2.72 3.18
N MET A 95 13.08 2.61 2.77
CA MET A 95 14.24 2.70 3.68
C MET A 95 14.24 1.70 4.85
N VAL A 96 13.81 0.45 4.63
CA VAL A 96 13.83 -0.60 5.67
C VAL A 96 15.19 -1.31 5.68
N ASN A 97 15.86 -1.26 6.82
CA ASN A 97 17.24 -1.69 7.03
C ASN A 97 17.37 -2.85 8.03
N THR A 98 16.39 -3.02 8.91
CA THR A 98 16.41 -4.06 9.96
C THR A 98 15.16 -4.94 9.95
N VAL A 99 15.22 -6.08 10.65
CA VAL A 99 14.05 -6.97 10.81
C VAL A 99 12.99 -6.29 11.68
N GLU A 100 13.43 -5.54 12.69
CA GLU A 100 12.59 -4.81 13.62
C GLU A 100 11.80 -3.71 12.89
N GLU A 101 12.43 -2.99 11.96
CA GLU A 101 11.75 -2.01 11.10
C GLU A 101 10.70 -2.67 10.20
N ALA A 102 10.99 -3.85 9.65
CA ALA A 102 10.00 -4.62 8.88
C ALA A 102 8.83 -5.08 9.77
N GLN A 103 9.08 -5.49 11.01
CA GLN A 103 8.03 -5.85 11.97
C GLN A 103 7.18 -4.64 12.36
N GLN A 104 7.79 -3.46 12.53
CA GLN A 104 7.06 -2.21 12.78
C GLN A 104 6.12 -1.85 11.62
N ALA A 105 6.56 -2.06 10.38
CA ALA A 105 5.72 -1.88 9.20
C ALA A 105 4.50 -2.83 9.21
N VAL A 106 4.71 -4.11 9.50
CA VAL A 106 3.61 -5.09 9.62
C VAL A 106 2.65 -4.69 10.74
N PHE A 107 3.18 -4.32 11.91
CA PHE A 107 2.38 -3.89 13.05
C PHE A 107 1.54 -2.65 12.74
N ALA A 108 2.08 -1.70 11.97
CA ALA A 108 1.35 -0.49 11.56
C ALA A 108 0.25 -0.75 10.50
N ALA A 109 0.41 -1.79 9.68
CA ALA A 109 -0.48 -2.04 8.55
C ALA A 109 -1.57 -3.09 8.82
N ARG A 110 -1.63 -3.64 10.04
CA ARG A 110 -2.56 -4.72 10.43
C ARG A 110 -3.37 -4.35 11.66
N TYR A 111 -4.62 -4.78 11.70
CA TYR A 111 -5.48 -4.64 12.87
C TYR A 111 -5.10 -5.65 13.97
N PRO A 112 -5.48 -5.42 15.24
CA PRO A 112 -5.39 -6.44 16.28
C PRO A 112 -6.11 -7.74 15.86
N PRO A 113 -5.57 -8.92 16.17
CA PRO A 113 -4.36 -9.18 16.96
C PRO A 113 -3.05 -9.22 16.15
N MET A 114 -3.11 -9.07 14.82
CA MET A 114 -1.95 -9.23 13.93
C MET A 114 -1.04 -7.99 13.89
N GLY A 115 -1.59 -6.82 14.24
CA GLY A 115 -0.87 -5.57 14.39
C GLY A 115 -1.54 -4.65 15.41
N GLY A 116 -1.20 -3.36 15.34
CA GLY A 116 -1.67 -2.34 16.25
C GLY A 116 -2.56 -1.27 15.64
N ARG A 117 -2.81 -1.30 14.32
CA ARG A 117 -3.63 -0.28 13.63
C ARG A 117 -4.98 -0.15 14.34
N SER A 118 -5.35 1.08 14.70
CA SER A 118 -6.67 1.34 15.29
C SER A 118 -7.76 1.33 14.22
N ILE A 119 -8.97 0.91 14.58
CA ILE A 119 -10.15 0.98 13.71
C ILE A 119 -10.62 2.44 13.63
N GLY A 120 -10.83 2.92 12.40
CA GLY A 120 -11.31 4.25 12.07
C GLY A 120 -11.15 4.62 10.60
N PRO A 121 -11.37 3.69 9.63
CA PRO A 121 -11.24 4.04 8.23
C PRO A 121 -12.29 5.09 7.83
N PHE A 122 -11.91 6.02 6.96
CA PHE A 122 -12.76 7.16 6.54
C PHE A 122 -12.82 7.38 5.03
N GLY A 123 -12.07 6.58 4.27
CA GLY A 123 -11.98 6.66 2.82
C GLY A 123 -12.20 5.32 2.12
N THR A 124 -12.68 4.29 2.83
CA THR A 124 -12.72 2.91 2.32
C THR A 124 -14.08 2.47 1.77
N GLU A 125 -15.10 3.34 1.78
CA GLU A 125 -16.49 2.95 1.45
C GLU A 125 -16.62 2.40 0.03
N PHE A 126 -15.79 2.89 -0.90
CA PHE A 126 -15.78 2.45 -2.29
C PHE A 126 -15.25 1.02 -2.49
N LEU A 127 -14.58 0.46 -1.47
CA LEU A 127 -14.07 -0.91 -1.45
C LEU A 127 -15.14 -1.92 -0.94
N GLY A 128 -16.28 -1.41 -0.48
CA GLY A 128 -17.40 -2.21 0.02
C GLY A 128 -17.47 -2.30 1.55
N GLU A 129 -18.53 -2.95 2.01
CA GLU A 129 -18.88 -3.04 3.43
C GLU A 129 -17.92 -3.91 4.25
N ASN A 130 -17.95 -3.71 5.57
CA ASN A 130 -17.19 -4.47 6.57
C ASN A 130 -15.69 -4.51 6.27
N TYR A 131 -15.12 -3.38 5.83
CA TYR A 131 -13.71 -3.26 5.44
C TYR A 131 -12.77 -3.88 6.49
N ASP A 132 -12.99 -3.58 7.76
CA ASP A 132 -12.12 -4.02 8.86
C ASP A 132 -12.07 -5.56 9.00
N ASP A 133 -13.12 -6.28 8.60
CA ASP A 133 -13.21 -7.75 8.72
C ASP A 133 -12.30 -8.50 7.72
N TRP A 134 -11.99 -7.87 6.59
CA TRP A 134 -11.28 -8.51 5.48
C TRP A 134 -10.03 -7.77 5.01
N ALA A 135 -9.82 -6.51 5.42
CA ALA A 135 -8.71 -5.67 4.97
C ALA A 135 -7.34 -6.33 5.15
N ASP A 136 -7.05 -6.90 6.32
CA ASP A 136 -5.75 -7.52 6.60
C ASP A 136 -5.39 -8.66 5.64
N LYS A 137 -6.41 -9.38 5.13
CA LYS A 137 -6.23 -10.47 4.16
C LYS A 137 -5.90 -9.94 2.76
N GLU A 138 -6.32 -8.73 2.43
CA GLU A 138 -6.25 -8.18 1.07
C GLU A 138 -5.21 -7.06 0.91
N ILE A 139 -4.81 -6.41 2.00
CA ILE A 139 -3.74 -5.41 1.98
C ILE A 139 -2.42 -6.08 1.60
N PHE A 140 -1.81 -5.60 0.52
CA PHE A 140 -0.43 -5.91 0.17
C PHE A 140 0.52 -5.02 0.98
N LEU A 141 1.58 -5.59 1.53
CA LEU A 141 2.64 -4.84 2.19
C LEU A 141 3.98 -5.23 1.59
N ALA A 142 4.75 -4.24 1.17
CA ALA A 142 6.12 -4.42 0.73
C ALA A 142 7.04 -3.46 1.47
N VAL A 143 8.28 -3.87 1.66
CA VAL A 143 9.35 -3.03 2.18
C VAL A 143 10.40 -2.84 1.10
N GLN A 144 10.99 -1.66 1.02
CA GLN A 144 12.07 -1.37 0.10
C GLN A 144 13.41 -1.49 0.82
N ILE A 145 14.30 -2.28 0.20
CA ILE A 145 15.70 -2.36 0.61
C ILE A 145 16.50 -1.48 -0.32
N GLU A 146 17.00 -0.37 0.22
CA GLU A 146 17.63 0.68 -0.58
C GLU A 146 19.03 1.05 -0.05
N THR A 147 19.50 0.33 0.97
CA THR A 147 20.82 0.56 1.57
C THR A 147 21.63 -0.73 1.64
N GLY A 148 22.95 -0.57 1.75
CA GLY A 148 23.85 -1.70 2.00
C GLY A 148 23.57 -2.42 3.32
N GLN A 149 23.00 -1.74 4.32
CA GLN A 149 22.58 -2.37 5.58
C GLN A 149 21.37 -3.28 5.34
N GLY A 150 20.31 -2.78 4.71
CA GLY A 150 19.12 -3.57 4.43
C GLY A 150 19.44 -4.83 3.62
N LEU A 151 20.32 -4.72 2.62
CA LEU A 151 20.76 -5.86 1.82
C LEU A 151 21.49 -6.93 2.66
N ARG A 152 22.33 -6.52 3.62
CA ARG A 152 23.03 -7.45 4.53
C ARG A 152 22.06 -8.13 5.49
N THR A 153 21.05 -7.42 5.98
CA THR A 153 20.02 -7.95 6.88
C THR A 153 19.13 -8.98 6.17
N GLN A 154 18.68 -8.67 4.94
CA GLN A 154 17.79 -9.54 4.16
C GLN A 154 18.36 -10.94 3.98
N LYS A 155 19.64 -11.02 3.56
CA LYS A 155 20.32 -12.29 3.29
C LYS A 155 20.43 -13.20 4.51
N LYS A 156 20.28 -12.67 5.73
CA LYS A 156 20.48 -13.42 6.98
C LYS A 156 19.19 -13.89 7.64
N SER A 157 18.10 -13.12 7.55
CA SER A 157 17.03 -13.26 8.56
C SER A 157 15.60 -13.07 8.05
N TRP A 158 15.37 -12.70 6.79
CA TRP A 158 14.02 -12.32 6.34
C TRP A 158 13.20 -13.55 5.93
N LYS A 159 12.58 -14.20 6.92
CA LYS A 159 11.52 -15.22 6.75
C LYS A 159 10.11 -14.69 7.02
N LEU A 160 9.93 -13.37 7.14
CA LEU A 160 8.82 -12.75 7.91
C LEU A 160 7.74 -12.02 7.08
N MET A 161 7.56 -12.30 5.79
CA MET A 161 6.61 -11.52 4.96
C MET A 161 5.76 -12.35 4.00
N VAL A 162 5.24 -13.50 4.45
CA VAL A 162 4.18 -14.22 3.76
C VAL A 162 2.98 -14.37 4.67
#